data_AF-B6G277-F1
#
_entry.id   AF-B6G277-F1
#
_cell.length_a   1.000
_cell.length_b   1.000
_cell.length_c   1.000
_cell.angle_alpha   90.00
_cell.angle_beta   90.00
_cell.angle_gamma   90.00
#
_symmetry.space_group_name_H-M   'P 1'
#
loop_
_entity.id
_entity.type
_entity.pdbx_description
1 polymer ?
#
loop_
_entity_poly.entity_id
_entity_poly.type
_entity_poly.pdbx_seq_one_letter_code
_entity_poly.pdbx_strand_id
1 'polypeptide(L)'
;MKNSKYYVCPICGNVTVCTGNAEISCCGKKLEALEPKKADETEKLNVEQIENDWYISSEHSMTKEHYISFIAFAKGDKIELIKQYPEWNLQTRIQRRGHGKLMWYCTQHGFYYQYL
;
A
#
# COMPACT_ATOMS: atom_id res chain seq x y z
N MET A 1 3.47 -12.73 -7.60
CA MET A 1 3.56 -12.12 -6.26
C MET A 1 2.25 -11.47 -5.78
N LYS A 2 1.09 -11.75 -6.38
CA LYS A 2 -0.18 -11.13 -5.97
C LYS A 2 -0.71 -11.58 -4.60
N ASN A 3 -0.24 -12.73 -4.11
CA ASN A 3 -0.64 -13.34 -2.83
C ASN A 3 0.40 -13.13 -1.71
N SER A 4 1.31 -12.17 -1.88
CA SER A 4 2.26 -11.84 -0.81
C SER A 4 1.52 -11.27 0.40
N LYS A 5 2.02 -11.59 1.59
CA LYS A 5 1.53 -11.09 2.87
C LYS A 5 2.26 -9.81 3.23
N TYR A 6 1.51 -8.85 3.76
CA TYR A 6 2.03 -7.55 4.18
C TYR A 6 1.88 -7.45 5.69
N TYR A 7 2.89 -6.90 6.36
CA TYR A 7 2.90 -6.72 7.81
C TYR A 7 3.33 -5.30 8.12
N VAL A 8 2.66 -4.66 9.06
CA VAL A 8 3.02 -3.32 9.53
C VAL A 8 3.20 -3.36 11.04
N CYS A 9 4.33 -2.84 11.52
CA CYS A 9 4.54 -2.67 12.95
C CYS A 9 3.80 -1.40 13.43
N PRO A 10 2.87 -1.50 14.40
CA PRO A 10 2.16 -0.33 14.91
C PRO A 10 3.05 0.61 15.75
N ILE A 11 4.23 0.16 16.18
CA ILE A 11 5.14 0.94 17.03
C ILE A 11 6.10 1.79 16.20
N CYS A 12 6.78 1.18 15.21
CA CYS A 12 7.79 1.87 14.40
C CYS A 12 7.36 2.14 12.96
N GLY A 13 6.19 1.68 12.53
CA GLY A 13 5.70 1.87 11.15
C GLY A 13 6.47 1.09 10.08
N ASN A 14 7.33 0.14 10.49
CA ASN A 14 8.07 -0.72 9.57
C ASN A 14 7.11 -1.61 8.76
N VAL A 15 7.42 -1.79 7.48
CA VAL A 15 6.61 -2.57 6.54
C VAL A 15 7.42 -3.77 6.09
N THR A 16 6.86 -4.97 6.24
CA THR A 16 7.50 -6.21 5.79
C THR A 16 6.59 -6.90 4.78
N VAL A 17 7.18 -7.41 3.71
CA VAL A 17 6.48 -8.20 2.69
C VAL A 17 7.05 -9.61 2.69
N CYS A 18 6.18 -10.61 2.77
CA CYS A 18 6.57 -12.01 2.72
C CYS A 18 5.83 -12.72 1.59
N THR A 19 6.56 -13.51 0.79
CA THR A 19 5.97 -14.31 -0.31
C THR A 19 5.47 -15.68 0.17
N GLY A 20 5.80 -16.09 1.38
CA GLY A 20 5.43 -17.38 1.97
C GLY A 20 4.73 -17.23 3.32
N ASN A 21 4.71 -18.33 4.08
CA ASN A 21 4.16 -18.36 5.44
C ASN A 21 5.30 -18.24 6.45
N ALA A 22 5.60 -17.01 6.87
CA ALA A 22 6.56 -16.74 7.92
C ALA A 22 5.87 -16.09 9.12
N GLU A 23 6.38 -16.36 10.31
CA GLU A 23 6.04 -15.60 11.52
C GLU A 23 6.98 -14.39 11.60
N ILE A 24 6.41 -13.19 11.60
CA ILE A 24 7.18 -11.93 11.61
C ILE A 24 7.06 -11.27 12.99
N SER A 25 8.18 -10.82 13.55
CA SER A 25 8.22 -10.08 14.81
C SER A 25 8.93 -8.76 14.62
N CYS A 26 8.40 -7.68 15.21
CA CYS A 26 8.99 -6.36 15.19
C CYS A 26 8.69 -5.63 16.51
N CYS A 27 9.68 -4.91 17.06
CA CYS A 27 9.57 -4.22 18.35
C CYS A 27 9.10 -5.14 19.50
N GLY A 28 9.52 -6.41 19.49
CA GLY A 28 9.18 -7.39 20.53
C GLY A 28 7.76 -7.96 20.45
N LYS A 29 6.99 -7.65 19.40
CA LYS A 29 5.64 -8.18 19.18
C LYS A 29 5.57 -8.98 17.88
N LYS A 30 4.85 -10.10 17.91
CA LYS A 30 4.45 -10.82 16.70
C LYS A 30 3.47 -9.95 15.91
N LEU A 31 3.70 -9.86 14.60
CA LEU A 31 2.86 -9.11 13.68
C LEU A 31 1.89 -10.04 12.96
N GLU A 32 0.65 -9.57 12.81
CA GLU A 32 -0.36 -10.24 11.99
C GLU A 32 -0.29 -9.75 10.55
N ALA A 33 -0.64 -10.64 9.62
CA ALA A 33 -0.70 -10.27 8.21
C ALA A 33 -1.90 -9.34 7.99
N LEU A 34 -1.66 -8.25 7.29
CA LEU A 34 -2.72 -7.34 6.85
C LEU A 34 -3.61 -8.03 5.83
N GLU A 35 -4.91 -7.93 6.05
CA GLU A 35 -5.92 -8.44 5.13
C GLU A 35 -6.39 -7.33 4.19
N PRO A 36 -6.09 -7.41 2.88
CA PRO A 36 -6.49 -6.38 1.94
C PRO A 36 -7.99 -6.44 1.66
N LYS A 37 -8.69 -5.34 1.92
CA LYS A 37 -10.11 -5.13 1.59
C LYS A 37 -10.25 -4.45 0.24
N LYS A 38 -11.25 -4.83 -0.54
CA LYS A 38 -11.51 -4.15 -1.82
C LYS A 38 -12.03 -2.76 -1.52
N ALA A 39 -11.43 -1.74 -2.11
CA ALA A 39 -11.82 -0.35 -1.89
C ALA A 39 -13.17 -0.04 -2.53
N ASP A 40 -14.04 0.60 -1.77
CA ASP A 40 -15.28 1.19 -2.26
C ASP A 40 -14.99 2.50 -3.03
N GLU A 41 -15.98 3.04 -3.74
CA GLU A 41 -15.79 4.22 -4.60
C GLU A 41 -15.19 5.44 -3.89
N THR A 42 -15.53 5.62 -2.61
CA THR A 42 -15.02 6.70 -1.76
C THR A 42 -13.61 6.46 -1.24
N GLU A 43 -13.15 5.20 -1.23
CA GLU A 43 -11.84 4.81 -0.70
C GLU A 43 -10.79 4.66 -1.81
N LYS A 44 -11.23 4.54 -3.07
CA LYS A 44 -10.35 4.41 -4.23
C LYS A 44 -9.40 5.59 -4.34
N LEU A 45 -8.17 5.29 -4.73
CA LEU A 45 -7.20 6.31 -5.10
C LEU A 45 -7.47 6.78 -6.53
N ASN A 46 -7.29 8.08 -6.78
CA ASN A 46 -7.35 8.63 -8.13
C ASN A 46 -6.16 8.09 -8.93
N VAL A 47 -6.43 7.58 -10.13
CA VAL A 47 -5.40 7.02 -11.02
C VAL A 47 -5.59 7.61 -12.41
N GLU A 48 -4.63 8.42 -12.81
CA GLU A 48 -4.60 9.08 -14.11
C GLU A 48 -3.49 8.47 -14.95
N GLN A 49 -3.75 8.27 -16.24
CA GLN A 49 -2.70 7.88 -17.17
C GLN A 49 -1.99 9.13 -17.68
N ILE A 50 -0.71 9.25 -17.35
CA ILE A 50 0.16 10.32 -17.86
C ILE A 50 1.28 9.64 -18.64
N GLU A 51 1.26 9.81 -19.96
CA GLU A 51 2.19 9.17 -20.90
C GLU A 51 2.22 7.63 -20.73
N ASN A 52 3.32 7.10 -20.19
CA ASN A 52 3.56 5.69 -19.95
C ASN A 52 3.44 5.30 -18.47
N ASP A 53 3.02 6.22 -17.61
CA ASP A 53 2.92 6.04 -16.17
C ASP A 53 1.47 6.16 -15.69
N TRP A 54 1.19 5.52 -14.57
CA TRP A 54 0.04 5.80 -13.74
C TRP A 54 0.43 6.79 -12.66
N TYR A 55 -0.20 7.95 -12.71
CA TYR A 55 -0.15 8.95 -11.66
C TYR A 55 -1.25 8.66 -10.65
N ILE A 56 -0.84 8.27 -9.45
CA ILE A 56 -1.74 7.92 -8.36
C ILE A 56 -1.75 9.07 -7.38
N SER A 57 -2.94 9.58 -7.08
CA SER A 57 -3.13 10.68 -6.13
C SER A 57 -4.36 10.44 -5.24
N SER A 58 -4.44 11.14 -4.12
CA SER A 58 -5.64 11.14 -3.28
C SER A 58 -5.69 12.39 -2.41
N GLU A 59 -6.90 12.83 -2.11
CA GLU A 59 -7.18 13.86 -1.10
C GLU A 59 -7.21 13.27 0.33
N HIS A 60 -6.77 12.01 0.50
CA HIS A 60 -6.67 11.39 1.81
C HIS A 60 -5.85 12.23 2.78
N SER A 61 -6.28 12.27 4.04
CA SER A 61 -5.54 12.93 5.10
C SER A 61 -4.13 12.35 5.22
N MET A 62 -3.15 13.23 5.33
CA MET A 62 -1.73 12.88 5.49
C MET A 62 -1.16 13.61 6.71
N THR A 63 -1.83 13.52 7.86
CA THR A 63 -1.33 14.06 9.13
C THR A 63 -0.43 13.04 9.84
N LYS A 64 0.25 13.45 10.93
CA LYS A 64 1.09 12.53 11.72
C LYS A 64 0.30 11.36 12.31
N GLU A 65 -0.94 11.58 12.72
CA GLU A 65 -1.79 10.52 13.26
C GLU A 65 -2.57 9.73 12.19
N HIS A 66 -2.80 10.33 11.02
CA HIS A 66 -3.66 9.75 9.98
C HIS A 66 -3.04 9.96 8.60
N TYR A 67 -2.41 8.91 8.07
CA TYR A 67 -1.80 8.94 6.74
C TYR A 67 -1.79 7.56 6.10
N ILE A 68 -1.56 7.54 4.79
CA ILE A 68 -1.23 6.31 4.07
C ILE A 68 0.25 6.04 4.24
N SER A 69 0.59 4.89 4.81
CA SER A 69 1.98 4.55 5.17
C SER A 69 2.78 3.98 4.00
N PHE A 70 2.12 3.26 3.11
CA PHE A 70 2.75 2.77 1.88
C PHE A 70 1.70 2.49 0.81
N ILE A 71 2.16 2.51 -0.43
CA ILE A 71 1.45 2.02 -1.61
C ILE A 71 2.25 0.84 -2.15
N ALA A 72 1.55 -0.24 -2.51
CA ALA A 72 2.13 -1.42 -3.14
C ALA A 72 1.42 -1.70 -4.46
N PHE A 73 2.18 -1.86 -5.55
CA PHE A 73 1.65 -2.32 -6.82
C PHE A 73 2.17 -3.72 -7.13
N ALA A 74 1.27 -4.71 -7.04
CA ALA A 74 1.59 -6.11 -7.24
C ALA A 74 1.18 -6.58 -8.63
N LYS A 75 2.18 -7.05 -9.38
CA LYS A 75 2.05 -7.72 -10.68
C LYS A 75 2.31 -9.22 -10.54
N GLY A 76 2.22 -9.95 -11.64
CA GLY A 76 2.42 -11.40 -11.68
C GLY A 76 3.74 -11.83 -11.04
N ASP A 77 4.81 -11.10 -11.32
CA ASP A 77 6.21 -11.44 -11.01
C ASP A 77 6.92 -10.38 -10.14
N LYS A 78 6.43 -9.14 -10.09
CA LYS A 78 7.04 -8.02 -9.35
C LYS A 78 6.07 -7.39 -8.36
N ILE A 79 6.59 -6.92 -7.22
CA ILE A 79 5.93 -5.93 -6.36
C ILE A 79 6.77 -4.67 -6.36
N GLU A 80 6.11 -3.53 -6.49
CA GLU A 80 6.70 -2.21 -6.29
C GLU A 80 6.11 -1.61 -5.01
N LEU A 81 6.96 -1.40 -4.00
CA LEU A 81 6.57 -0.87 -2.69
C LEU A 81 7.09 0.55 -2.56
N ILE A 82 6.19 1.50 -2.35
CA ILE A 82 6.47 2.93 -2.28
C ILE A 82 6.08 3.40 -0.89
N LYS A 83 7.09 3.76 -0.09
CA LYS A 83 6.86 4.29 1.25
C LYS A 83 6.30 5.70 1.15
N GLN A 84 5.33 5.99 2.01
CA GLN A 84 4.70 7.28 2.14
C GLN A 84 4.94 7.79 3.56
N TYR A 85 5.04 9.10 3.69
CA TYR A 85 5.36 9.76 4.96
C TYR A 85 4.26 10.75 5.30
N PRO A 86 3.98 10.97 6.60
CA PRO A 86 3.03 11.99 7.00
C PRO A 86 3.49 13.38 6.55
N GLU A 87 2.55 14.31 6.51
CA GLU A 87 2.68 15.72 6.12
C GLU A 87 3.03 15.95 4.64
N TRP A 88 3.07 14.88 3.84
CA TRP A 88 3.34 14.94 2.40
C TRP A 88 2.07 14.61 1.63
N ASN A 89 1.83 15.34 0.53
CA ASN A 89 0.73 15.01 -0.36
C ASN A 89 0.90 13.60 -0.91
N LEU A 90 -0.18 12.81 -0.90
CA LEU A 90 -0.16 11.48 -1.48
C LEU A 90 -0.17 11.58 -3.00
N GLN A 91 1.03 11.54 -3.58
CA GLN A 91 1.23 11.50 -5.02
C GLN A 91 2.36 10.54 -5.36
N THR A 92 2.13 9.64 -6.30
CA THR A 92 3.17 8.72 -6.76
C THR A 92 2.99 8.34 -8.23
N ARG A 93 4.09 7.93 -8.86
CA ARG A 93 4.11 7.48 -10.25
C ARG A 93 4.58 6.05 -10.30
N ILE A 94 3.85 5.23 -11.04
CA ILE A 94 4.19 3.82 -11.26
C ILE A 94 4.16 3.58 -12.76
N GLN A 95 5.19 2.91 -13.29
CA GLN A 95 5.24 2.59 -14.70
C GLN A 95 4.08 1.68 -15.10
N ARG A 96 3.31 2.09 -16.12
CA ARG A 96 2.18 1.34 -16.66
C ARG A 96 2.68 0.16 -17.48
N ARG A 97 2.95 -0.95 -16.80
CA ARG A 97 3.32 -2.22 -17.44
C ARG A 97 2.34 -3.31 -17.05
N GLY A 98 1.26 -3.42 -17.84
CA GLY A 98 0.21 -4.43 -17.69
C GLY A 98 -0.75 -4.19 -16.53
N HIS A 99 -1.59 -5.18 -16.26
CA HIS A 99 -2.59 -5.14 -15.19
C HIS A 99 -2.03 -5.61 -13.86
N GLY A 100 -2.49 -4.99 -12.78
CA GLY A 100 -2.00 -5.29 -11.44
C GLY A 100 -3.00 -4.96 -10.35
N LYS A 101 -2.59 -5.25 -9.12
CA LYS A 101 -3.34 -4.92 -7.91
C LYS A 101 -2.63 -3.75 -7.24
N LEU A 102 -3.26 -2.59 -7.22
CA LEU A 102 -2.82 -1.46 -6.42
C LEU A 102 -3.36 -1.62 -5.01
N MET A 103 -2.49 -1.50 -4.02
CA MET A 103 -2.81 -1.67 -2.60
C MET A 103 -2.22 -0.53 -1.81
N TRP A 104 -2.87 -0.14 -0.72
CA TRP A 104 -2.37 0.91 0.16
C TRP A 104 -2.83 0.66 1.60
N TYR A 105 -1.99 1.05 2.55
CA TYR A 105 -2.28 0.92 3.97
C TYR A 105 -2.48 2.29 4.60
N CYS A 106 -3.68 2.55 5.11
CA CYS A 106 -3.99 3.70 5.95
C CYS A 106 -3.80 3.32 7.43
N THR A 107 -3.15 4.20 8.21
CA THR A 107 -2.89 3.94 9.63
C THR A 107 -4.15 3.77 10.48
N GLN A 108 -5.28 4.30 10.05
CA GLN A 108 -6.55 4.24 10.79
C GLN A 108 -7.58 3.31 10.15
N HIS A 109 -7.70 3.33 8.82
CA HIS A 109 -8.76 2.61 8.11
C HIS A 109 -8.33 1.20 7.66
N GLY A 110 -7.03 0.89 7.70
CA GLY A 110 -6.50 -0.44 7.38
C GLY A 110 -5.98 -0.57 5.95
N PHE A 111 -6.03 -1.80 5.43
CA PHE A 111 -5.37 -2.17 4.16
C PHE A 111 -6.38 -2.35 3.03
N TYR A 112 -6.21 -1.61 1.95
CA TYR A 112 -7.14 -1.55 0.83
C TYR A 112 -6.50 -1.94 -0.49
N TYR A 113 -7.34 -2.29 -1.47
CA TYR A 113 -6.89 -2.54 -2.83
C TYR A 113 -7.91 -2.15 -3.91
N GLN A 114 -7.38 -1.84 -5.10
CA GLN A 114 -8.12 -1.74 -6.35
C GLN A 114 -7.35 -2.40 -7.50
N TYR A 115 -8.07 -2.78 -8.55
CA TYR A 115 -7.45 -3.29 -9.78
C TYR A 115 -7.23 -2.15 -10.76
N LEU A 116 -6.11 -2.24 -11.47
CA LEU A 116 -5.73 -1.35 -12.55
C LEU A 116 -5.28 -2.18 -13.75
#